data_AF-A0A1I1INJ5-F1
#
_entry.id   AF-A0A1I1INJ5-F1
#
_cell.length_a   1.000
_cell.length_b   1.000
_cell.length_c   1.000
_cell.angle_alpha   90.00
_cell.angle_beta   90.00
_cell.angle_gamma   90.00
#
_symmetry.space_group_name_H-M   'P 1'
#
loop_
_entity.id
_entity.type
_entity.pdbx_description
1 polymer ?
#
loop_
_entity_poly.entity_id
_entity_poly.type
_entity_poly.pdbx_seq_one_letter_code
_entity_poly.pdbx_strand_id
1 'polypeptide(L)'
;MSDKLRPAELRKSRKYYVSSVHEIASGRLEILDRYIGEDKQVWLKYKMIDTGEISENREVNINSNIYKFCRKQMAQAFEEDNPELFDQNASYKRVLEELDNVSKQLTTLLYNQTLLMQEIQELKKGKVTI
;
A
#
# COMPACT_ATOMS: atom_id res chain seq x y z
N MET A 1 20.28 -19.36 -31.50
CA MET A 1 21.08 -18.21 -31.02
C MET A 1 20.08 -17.22 -30.45
N SER A 2 20.23 -16.80 -29.19
CA SER A 2 19.23 -15.94 -28.51
C SER A 2 19.30 -14.52 -29.09
N ASP A 3 18.23 -14.12 -29.76
CA ASP A 3 18.05 -12.80 -30.41
C ASP A 3 17.81 -11.70 -29.36
N LYS A 4 18.80 -11.46 -28.51
CA LYS A 4 18.83 -10.23 -27.71
C LYS A 4 19.34 -9.11 -28.62
N LEU A 5 18.45 -8.24 -29.09
CA LEU A 5 18.86 -7.03 -29.83
C LEU A 5 19.79 -6.21 -28.93
N ARG A 6 20.95 -5.84 -29.47
CA ARG A 6 22.02 -5.17 -28.72
C ARG A 6 21.64 -3.70 -28.46
N PRO A 7 22.22 -3.04 -27.44
CA PRO A 7 21.94 -1.65 -27.08
C PRO A 7 22.03 -0.61 -28.23
N ALA A 8 22.71 -0.94 -29.34
CA ALA A 8 22.86 -0.07 -30.50
C ALA A 8 21.55 0.22 -31.25
N GLU A 9 20.53 -0.63 -31.15
CA GLU A 9 19.22 -0.45 -31.81
C GLU A 9 18.18 0.26 -30.93
N LEU A 10 18.51 0.44 -29.64
CA LEU A 10 17.64 1.05 -28.66
C LEU A 10 18.03 2.52 -28.45
N ARG A 11 17.05 3.43 -28.48
CA ARG A 11 17.31 4.84 -28.13
C ARG A 11 17.93 4.91 -26.74
N LYS A 12 19.05 5.64 -26.62
CA LYS A 12 19.74 5.91 -25.34
C LYS A 12 18.73 6.43 -24.30
N SER A 13 18.69 5.80 -23.13
CA SER A 13 17.90 6.28 -22.00
C SER A 13 18.68 7.32 -21.22
N ARG A 14 18.05 8.46 -20.93
CA ARG A 14 18.62 9.46 -20.01
C ARG A 14 18.55 9.00 -18.55
N LYS A 15 17.56 8.16 -18.22
CA LYS A 15 17.33 7.65 -16.86
C LYS A 15 18.19 6.43 -16.56
N TYR A 16 18.26 5.48 -17.49
CA TYR A 16 18.95 4.20 -17.31
C TYR A 16 20.13 4.07 -18.27
N TYR A 17 21.09 4.99 -18.17
CA TYR A 17 22.38 4.83 -18.85
C TYR A 17 23.27 3.85 -18.05
N VAL A 18 24.20 3.18 -18.72
CA VAL A 18 25.12 2.23 -18.06
C VAL A 18 25.92 2.95 -16.97
N SER A 19 26.07 2.30 -15.82
CA SER A 19 26.61 2.84 -14.56
C SER A 19 25.77 3.92 -13.87
N SER A 20 24.54 4.18 -14.33
CA SER A 20 23.61 4.99 -13.53
C SER A 20 23.17 4.21 -12.29
N VAL A 21 23.09 4.91 -11.15
CA VAL A 21 22.68 4.33 -9.86
C VAL A 21 21.30 4.86 -9.48
N HIS A 22 20.43 3.95 -9.04
CA HIS A 22 19.07 4.26 -8.61
C HIS A 22 18.80 3.65 -7.24
N GLU A 23 17.99 4.34 -6.45
CA GLU A 23 17.59 3.88 -5.13
C GLU A 23 16.16 3.32 -5.17
N ILE A 24 15.98 2.18 -4.53
CA ILE A 24 14.71 1.48 -4.38
C ILE A 24 14.54 1.02 -2.92
N ALA A 25 13.34 0.54 -2.59
CA ALA A 25 13.05 0.04 -1.23
C ALA A 25 13.99 -1.09 -0.77
N SER A 26 14.54 -1.87 -1.72
CA SER A 26 15.47 -2.98 -1.45
C SER A 26 16.95 -2.56 -1.41
N GLY A 27 17.27 -1.27 -1.55
CA GLY A 27 18.65 -0.76 -1.58
C GLY A 27 18.98 -0.02 -2.87
N ARG A 28 20.27 0.03 -3.22
CA ARG A 28 20.74 0.73 -4.43
C ARG A 28 21.11 -0.25 -5.53
N LEU A 29 20.74 0.09 -6.77
CA LEU A 29 21.07 -0.68 -7.96
C LEU A 29 21.87 0.15 -8.96
N GLU A 30 22.89 -0.46 -9.56
CA GLU A 30 23.69 0.08 -10.67
C GLU A 30 23.27 -0.60 -11.98
N ILE A 31 22.95 0.19 -13.00
CA ILE A 31 22.58 -0.33 -14.32
C ILE A 31 23.82 -0.85 -15.06
N LEU A 32 23.83 -2.14 -15.37
CA LEU A 32 24.89 -2.78 -16.15
C LEU A 32 24.59 -2.80 -17.64
N ASP A 33 23.33 -3.04 -18.01
CA ASP A 33 22.92 -3.10 -19.41
C ASP A 33 21.43 -2.80 -19.58
N ARG A 34 21.06 -2.39 -20.79
CA ARG A 34 19.68 -2.11 -21.21
C ARG A 34 19.48 -2.59 -22.64
N TYR A 35 18.60 -3.58 -22.81
CA TYR A 35 18.40 -4.29 -24.08
C TYR A 35 16.92 -4.59 -24.33
N ILE A 36 16.60 -4.99 -25.56
CA ILE A 36 15.26 -5.49 -25.91
C ILE A 36 15.28 -7.02 -25.71
N GLY A 37 14.36 -7.52 -24.89
CA GLY A 37 14.17 -8.95 -24.66
C GLY A 37 13.41 -9.62 -25.81
N GLU A 38 13.34 -10.95 -25.77
CA GLU A 38 12.61 -11.76 -26.76
C GLU A 38 11.11 -11.42 -26.81
N ASP A 39 10.56 -10.91 -25.69
CA ASP A 39 9.19 -10.41 -25.57
C ASP A 39 8.99 -9.00 -26.18
N LYS A 40 10.00 -8.47 -26.89
CA LYS A 40 10.06 -7.12 -27.45
C LYS A 40 9.89 -6.01 -26.42
N GLN A 41 10.05 -6.31 -25.13
CA GLN A 41 10.05 -5.33 -24.05
C GLN A 41 11.47 -4.88 -23.73
N VAL A 42 11.60 -3.72 -23.07
CA VAL A 42 12.90 -3.25 -22.61
C VAL A 42 13.21 -3.84 -21.25
N TRP A 43 14.38 -4.46 -21.15
CA TRP A 43 14.91 -5.08 -19.95
C TRP A 43 16.14 -4.32 -19.45
N LEU A 44 16.32 -4.35 -18.14
CA LEU A 44 17.48 -3.81 -17.45
C LEU A 44 18.20 -4.95 -16.75
N LYS A 45 19.50 -5.04 -16.99
CA LYS A 45 20.43 -5.81 -16.16
C LYS A 45 21.07 -4.86 -15.17
N TYR A 46 21.05 -5.20 -13.90
CA TYR A 46 21.56 -4.34 -12.84
C TYR A 46 22.25 -5.15 -11.75
N LYS A 47 23.11 -4.48 -11.00
CA LYS A 47 23.78 -5.01 -9.81
C LYS A 47 23.27 -4.29 -8.58
N MET A 48 22.81 -5.03 -7.59
CA MET A 48 22.54 -4.49 -6.26
C MET A 48 23.88 -4.12 -5.62
N ILE A 49 24.07 -2.86 -5.25
CA ILE A 49 25.32 -2.36 -4.67
C ILE A 49 25.56 -3.01 -3.30
N ASP A 50 24.50 -3.18 -2.52
CA ASP A 50 24.60 -3.61 -1.12
C ASP A 50 24.88 -5.12 -1.01
N THR A 51 24.32 -5.95 -1.89
CA THR A 51 24.51 -7.42 -1.88
C THR A 51 25.50 -7.91 -2.95
N GLY A 52 25.79 -7.09 -3.96
CA GLY A 52 26.56 -7.49 -5.13
C GLY A 52 25.81 -8.37 -6.13
N GLU A 53 24.55 -8.72 -5.86
CA GLU A 53 23.73 -9.61 -6.68
C GLU A 53 23.41 -8.97 -8.04
N ILE A 54 23.49 -9.76 -9.11
CA ILE A 54 23.12 -9.33 -10.45
C ILE A 54 21.76 -9.91 -10.80
N SER A 55 20.84 -9.04 -11.22
CA SER A 55 19.49 -9.43 -11.61
C SER A 55 19.07 -8.76 -12.91
N GLU A 56 18.05 -9.31 -13.55
CA GLU A 56 17.43 -8.78 -14.76
C GLU A 56 15.93 -8.58 -14.51
N ASN A 57 15.39 -7.43 -14.93
CA ASN A 57 13.95 -7.16 -14.84
C ASN A 57 13.51 -6.18 -15.93
N ARG A 58 12.22 -6.15 -16.23
CA ARG A 58 11.65 -5.17 -17.17
C ARG A 58 11.84 -3.76 -16.67
N GLU A 59 12.18 -2.85 -17.57
CA GLU A 59 12.36 -1.41 -17.26
C GLU A 59 11.12 -0.82 -16.58
N VAL A 60 9.92 -1.23 -17.00
CA VAL A 60 8.65 -0.78 -16.42
C VAL A 60 8.51 -1.16 -14.94
N ASN A 61 9.00 -2.35 -14.55
CA ASN A 61 8.93 -2.83 -13.18
C ASN A 61 9.90 -2.07 -12.29
N ILE A 62 11.14 -1.84 -12.78
CA ILE A 62 12.13 -1.02 -12.08
C ILE A 62 11.63 0.40 -11.91
N ASN A 63 10.99 0.96 -12.94
CA ASN A 63 10.39 2.30 -12.87
C ASN A 63 9.28 2.38 -11.80
N SER A 64 8.42 1.36 -11.72
CA SER A 64 7.38 1.28 -10.69
C SER A 64 7.97 1.22 -9.28
N ASN A 65 9.04 0.43 -9.08
CA ASN A 65 9.71 0.32 -7.79
C ASN A 65 10.33 1.65 -7.33
N ILE A 66 11.04 2.34 -8.23
CA ILE A 66 11.60 3.66 -7.95
C ILE A 66 10.49 4.66 -7.61
N TYR A 67 9.41 4.70 -8.40
CA TYR A 67 8.29 5.60 -8.14
C TYR A 67 7.66 5.36 -6.76
N LYS A 68 7.36 4.11 -6.42
CA LYS A 68 6.81 3.73 -5.11
C LYS A 68 7.73 4.13 -3.96
N PHE A 69 9.04 3.93 -4.14
CA PHE A 69 10.04 4.32 -3.15
C PHE A 69 10.08 5.84 -2.95
N CYS A 70 10.19 6.63 -4.02
CA CYS A 70 10.18 8.10 -3.93
C CYS A 70 8.88 8.63 -3.30
N ARG A 71 7.73 8.05 -3.66
CA ARG A 71 6.43 8.42 -3.06
C ARG A 71 6.40 8.14 -1.57
N LYS A 72 6.95 7.01 -1.12
CA LYS A 72 7.04 6.67 0.30
C LYS A 72 7.95 7.65 1.05
N GLN A 73 9.12 7.96 0.50
CA GLN A 73 10.02 8.96 1.11
C GLN A 73 9.37 10.33 1.22
N MET A 74 8.66 10.78 0.17
CA MET A 74 7.92 12.06 0.23
C MET A 74 6.82 12.05 1.30
N ALA A 75 6.09 10.93 1.44
CA ALA A 75 5.06 10.81 2.47
C ALA A 75 5.67 10.84 3.88
N GLN A 76 6.80 10.15 4.08
CA GLN A 76 7.53 10.16 5.35
C GLN A 76 8.09 11.54 5.69
N ALA A 77 8.70 12.23 4.72
CA ALA A 77 9.17 13.60 4.93
C ALA A 77 8.02 14.54 5.29
N PHE A 78 6.86 14.39 4.63
CA PHE A 78 5.68 15.17 4.95
C PHE A 78 5.14 14.87 6.37
N GLU A 79 5.16 13.60 6.79
CA GLU A 79 4.84 13.18 8.17
C GLU A 79 5.78 13.80 9.20
N GLU A 80 7.09 13.75 8.95
CA GLU A 80 8.12 14.34 9.82
C GLU A 80 7.98 15.87 9.91
N ASP A 81 7.64 16.54 8.81
CA ASP A 81 7.45 17.99 8.76
C ASP A 81 6.13 18.46 9.41
N ASN A 82 5.14 17.57 9.56
CA ASN A 82 3.80 17.92 10.06
C ASN A 82 3.26 16.93 11.13
N PRO A 83 3.99 16.71 12.23
CA PRO A 83 3.67 15.66 13.20
C PRO A 83 2.29 15.87 13.86
N GLU A 84 1.89 17.12 14.11
CA GLU A 84 0.58 17.46 14.68
C GLU A 84 -0.63 16.98 13.86
N LEU A 85 -0.53 16.92 12.52
CA LEU A 85 -1.62 16.45 11.66
C LEU A 85 -1.84 14.94 11.80
N PHE A 86 -0.78 14.18 12.11
CA PHE A 86 -0.84 12.74 12.29
C PHE A 86 -1.28 12.35 13.70
N ASP A 87 -0.92 13.12 14.71
CA ASP A 87 -1.40 12.93 16.08
C ASP A 87 -2.91 13.23 16.19
N GLN A 88 -3.39 14.26 15.46
CA GLN A 88 -4.83 14.52 15.32
C GLN A 88 -5.58 13.37 14.63
N ASN A 89 -5.01 12.75 13.61
CA ASN A 89 -5.61 11.58 12.94
C ASN A 89 -5.68 10.35 13.86
N ALA A 90 -4.63 10.11 14.65
CA ALA A 90 -4.61 9.03 15.63
C ALA A 90 -5.68 9.24 16.71
N SER A 91 -5.83 10.48 17.19
CA SER A 91 -6.89 10.86 18.13
C SER A 91 -8.29 10.68 17.51
N TYR A 92 -8.50 11.18 16.29
CA TYR A 92 -9.77 11.06 15.58
C TYR A 92 -10.18 9.59 15.36
N LYS A 93 -9.22 8.72 15.02
CA LYS A 93 -9.46 7.29 14.87
C LYS A 93 -9.91 6.63 16.17
N ARG A 94 -9.30 6.97 17.31
CA ARG A 94 -9.74 6.46 18.62
C ARG A 94 -11.16 6.90 18.95
N VAL A 95 -11.49 8.17 18.71
CA VAL A 95 -12.83 8.71 18.94
C VAL A 95 -13.87 7.98 18.08
N LEU A 96 -13.54 7.67 16.81
CA LEU A 96 -14.43 6.89 15.95
C LEU A 96 -14.62 5.44 16.45
N GLU A 97 -13.56 4.80 16.93
CA GLU A 97 -13.63 3.45 17.51
C GLU A 97 -14.47 3.42 18.80
N GLU A 98 -14.32 4.43 19.66
CA GLU A 98 -15.15 4.60 20.85
C GLU A 98 -16.62 4.84 20.49
N LEU A 99 -16.89 5.69 19.50
CA LEU A 99 -18.25 5.95 19.02
C LEU A 99 -18.92 4.69 18.46
N ASP A 100 -18.19 3.89 17.69
CA ASP A 100 -18.68 2.61 17.17
C ASP A 100 -19.01 1.62 18.30
N ASN A 101 -18.15 1.54 19.33
CA ASN A 101 -18.41 0.70 20.48
C ASN A 101 -19.66 1.14 21.25
N VAL A 102 -19.81 2.44 21.50
CA VAL A 102 -21.02 3.01 22.14
C VAL A 102 -22.26 2.74 21.29
N SER A 103 -22.18 2.88 19.98
CA SER A 103 -23.28 2.59 19.05
C SER A 103 -23.73 1.13 19.10
N LYS A 104 -22.78 0.19 19.17
CA LYS A 104 -23.06 -1.23 19.35
C LYS A 104 -23.75 -1.51 20.68
N GLN A 105 -23.25 -0.94 21.78
CA GLN A 105 -23.87 -1.09 23.10
C GLN A 105 -25.31 -0.56 23.12
N LEU A 106 -25.53 0.62 22.53
CA LEU A 106 -26.87 1.20 22.42
C LEU A 106 -27.81 0.29 21.63
N THR A 107 -27.33 -0.28 20.52
CA THR A 107 -28.09 -1.21 19.69
C THR A 107 -28.50 -2.45 20.48
N THR A 108 -27.58 -3.04 21.26
CA THR A 108 -27.89 -4.17 22.13
C THR A 108 -28.92 -3.82 23.21
N LEU A 109 -28.80 -2.65 23.83
CA LEU A 109 -29.75 -2.19 24.85
C LEU A 109 -31.15 -1.98 24.26
N LEU A 110 -31.25 -1.36 23.08
CA LEU A 110 -32.52 -1.16 22.38
C LEU A 110 -33.17 -2.48 21.98
N TYR A 111 -32.37 -3.45 21.54
CA TYR A 111 -32.86 -4.81 21.25
C TYR A 111 -33.43 -5.47 22.51
N ASN A 112 -32.69 -5.44 23.62
CA ASN A 112 -33.13 -6.01 24.88
C ASN A 112 -34.40 -5.32 25.41
N GLN A 113 -34.48 -3.99 25.29
CA GLN A 113 -35.67 -3.23 25.66
C GLN A 113 -36.89 -3.67 24.83
N THR A 114 -36.69 -3.91 23.53
CA THR A 114 -37.76 -4.38 22.63
C THR A 114 -38.27 -5.75 23.04
N LEU A 115 -37.38 -6.67 23.38
CA LEU A 115 -37.75 -8.00 23.90
C LEU A 115 -38.54 -7.90 25.20
N LEU A 116 -38.08 -7.12 26.17
CA LEU A 116 -38.78 -6.92 27.44
C LEU A 116 -40.17 -6.30 27.24
N MET A 117 -40.32 -5.37 26.29
CA MET A 117 -41.63 -4.80 25.96
C MET A 117 -42.59 -5.84 25.38
N GLN A 118 -42.10 -6.75 24.54
CA GLN A 118 -42.90 -7.86 24.00
C GLN A 118 -43.35 -8.81 25.12
N GLU A 119 -42.44 -9.20 26.02
CA GLU A 119 -42.77 -10.04 27.18
C GLU A 119 -43.86 -9.41 28.06
N ILE A 120 -43.74 -8.10 28.35
CA ILE A 120 -44.75 -7.37 29.13
C ILE A 120 -46.11 -7.36 28.41
N GLN A 121 -46.13 -7.20 27.08
CA GLN A 121 -47.38 -7.24 26.30
C GLN A 121 -48.04 -8.61 26.34
N GLU A 122 -47.28 -9.69 26.20
CA GLU A 122 -47.81 -11.06 26.28
C GLU A 122 -48.34 -11.38 27.69
N LEU A 123 -47.64 -10.96 28.75
CA LEU A 123 -48.13 -11.07 30.12
C LEU A 123 -49.44 -10.30 30.35
N LYS A 124 -49.58 -9.11 29.74
CA LYS A 124 -50.82 -8.33 29.80
C LYS A 124 -51.97 -9.04 29.09
N LYS A 125 -51.74 -9.66 27.92
CA LYS A 125 -52.76 -10.44 27.20
C LYS A 125 -53.20 -11.67 28.00
N GLY A 126 -52.27 -12.39 28.63
CA GLY A 126 -52.56 -13.58 29.43
C GLY A 126 -53.37 -13.31 30.71
N LYS A 127 -53.38 -12.07 31.22
CA LYS A 127 -54.17 -11.67 32.41
C LYS A 127 -55.63 -11.30 32.14
N VAL A 128 -56.07 -11.24 30.87
CA VAL A 128 -57.43 -10.79 30.48
C VAL A 128 -58.43 -11.96 30.40
N THR A 129 -58.03 -13.19 30.73
CA THR A 129 -58.91 -14.38 30.69
C THR A 129 -59.33 -14.83 32.10
N ILE A 130 -60.19 -14.05 32.78
CA ILE A 130 -61.08 -14.53 33.88
C ILE A 130 -62.36 -13.71 33.83
#